data_AF-A0A947BUB3-F1
#
_entry.id   AF-A0A947BUB3-F1
#
_cell.length_a   1.000
_cell.length_b   1.000
_cell.length_c   1.000
_cell.angle_alpha   90.00
_cell.angle_beta   90.00
_cell.angle_gamma   90.00
#
_symmetry.space_group_name_H-M   'P 1'
#
loop_
_entity.id
_entity.type
_entity.pdbx_description
1 polymer ?
#
loop_
_entity_poly.entity_id
_entity_poly.type
_entity_poly.pdbx_seq_one_letter_code
_entity_poly.pdbx_strand_id
1 'polypeptide(L)'
;AVTLMQGDRSLGTLQERDALDLDRLIDAGLRAQLNSESLITGQLVIELDLFADTEAVFRGHNTAYPEIPSIPSDIQQALEDVRRFAQEIQTSVDIREVMSNLQNIVAGVDRIVNSEEVERIVTGVERFINSRDTQELTLVLRGAGEDLRVVLGDTRKLVNGANAELTGLVDKIDPTLANLDAAIAEGNRVLEALNRQIGTDSETQYELVNTLNEIQSAARALRVLLEYLEQHPESIVRGKQE
;
A
#
# COMPACT_ATOMS: atom_id res chain seq x y z
N ALA A 1 44.36 12.06 12.71
CA ALA A 1 44.57 10.60 12.73
C ALA A 1 43.22 9.96 12.45
N VAL A 2 43.11 9.20 11.37
CA VAL A 2 41.88 8.46 11.04
C VAL A 2 41.96 7.11 11.76
N THR A 3 40.90 6.76 12.48
CA THR A 3 40.77 5.47 13.17
C THR A 3 39.99 4.55 12.25
N LEU A 4 40.60 3.43 11.85
CA LEU A 4 39.92 2.40 11.06
C LEU A 4 39.12 1.50 12.00
N MET A 5 37.91 1.12 11.60
CA MET A 5 37.03 0.22 12.35
C MET A 5 36.66 -0.97 11.45
N GLN A 6 36.45 -2.13 12.04
CA GLN A 6 35.79 -3.27 11.39
C GLN A 6 34.74 -3.81 12.36
N GLY A 7 33.47 -3.50 12.11
CA GLY A 7 32.42 -3.63 13.12
C GLY A 7 32.76 -2.81 14.38
N ASP A 8 32.52 -3.36 15.57
CA ASP A 8 32.78 -2.69 16.87
C ASP A 8 34.26 -2.76 17.34
N ARG A 9 35.21 -3.00 16.42
CA ARG A 9 36.63 -3.14 16.76
C ARG A 9 37.47 -2.04 16.13
N SER A 10 38.17 -1.29 16.98
CA SER A 10 39.20 -0.31 16.58
C SER A 10 40.44 -1.02 16.04
N LEU A 11 40.78 -0.75 14.78
CA LEU A 11 41.94 -1.28 14.07
C LEU A 11 43.18 -0.39 14.20
N GLY A 12 43.12 0.69 15.00
CA GLY A 12 44.24 1.57 15.31
C GLY A 12 44.24 2.91 14.57
N THR A 13 45.25 3.74 14.83
CA THR A 13 45.43 5.09 14.29
C THR A 13 46.54 5.12 13.24
N LEU A 14 46.23 5.63 12.04
CA LEU A 14 47.17 5.68 10.92
C LEU A 14 48.33 6.67 11.19
N GLN A 15 49.58 6.19 11.16
CA GLN A 15 50.81 7.00 11.10
C GLN A 15 51.38 7.04 9.66
N GLU A 16 51.96 8.18 9.28
CA GLU A 16 52.37 8.61 7.92
C GLU A 16 53.26 7.67 7.08
N ARG A 17 53.76 6.54 7.60
CA ARG A 17 54.71 5.66 6.87
C ARG A 17 54.17 4.31 6.40
N ASP A 18 52.95 3.96 6.78
CA ASP A 18 52.24 2.79 6.28
C ASP A 18 50.94 3.24 5.58
N ALA A 19 51.08 4.13 4.60
CA ALA A 19 50.04 4.34 3.61
C ALA A 19 49.88 3.03 2.83
N LEU A 20 49.11 2.09 3.39
CA LEU A 20 48.36 1.13 2.60
C LEU A 20 47.79 1.93 1.44
N ASP A 21 48.28 1.59 0.24
CA ASP A 21 48.01 2.25 -1.03
C ASP A 21 46.49 2.55 -1.08
N LEU A 22 46.11 3.80 -0.80
CA LEU A 22 44.72 4.17 -0.57
C LEU A 22 43.89 3.78 -1.81
N ASP A 23 44.51 3.90 -2.97
CA ASP A 23 43.99 3.45 -4.26
C ASP A 23 43.66 1.95 -4.24
N ARG A 24 44.50 1.09 -3.66
CA ARG A 24 44.19 -0.34 -3.51
C ARG A 24 43.04 -0.60 -2.55
N LEU A 25 42.91 0.19 -1.49
CA LEU A 25 41.77 0.06 -0.57
C LEU A 25 40.48 0.51 -1.26
N ILE A 26 40.52 1.60 -2.04
CA ILE A 26 39.40 2.09 -2.84
C ILE A 26 39.00 1.05 -3.90
N ASP A 27 39.98 0.46 -4.59
CA ASP A 27 39.80 -0.63 -5.56
C ASP A 27 39.23 -1.89 -4.91
N ALA A 28 39.61 -2.17 -3.65
CA ALA A 28 39.06 -3.25 -2.84
C ALA A 28 37.66 -2.94 -2.27
N GLY A 29 37.14 -1.73 -2.50
CA GLY A 29 35.78 -1.32 -2.12
C GLY A 29 35.70 -0.31 -0.98
N LEU A 30 36.78 0.35 -0.56
CA LEU A 30 36.73 1.32 0.55
C LEU A 30 35.78 2.48 0.19
N ARG A 31 34.72 2.66 0.98
CA ARG A 31 33.79 3.77 0.84
C ARG A 31 33.59 4.49 2.16
N ALA A 32 33.31 5.79 2.05
CA ALA A 32 32.84 6.60 3.16
C ALA A 32 31.31 6.62 3.21
N GLN A 33 30.74 6.42 4.40
CA GLN A 33 29.32 6.60 4.68
C GLN A 33 29.13 7.61 5.81
N LEU A 34 28.05 8.40 5.75
CA LEU A 34 27.67 9.32 6.82
C LEU A 34 26.59 8.66 7.68
N ASN A 35 26.97 8.21 8.86
CA ASN A 35 26.10 7.49 9.79
C ASN A 35 25.77 8.35 11.01
N SER A 36 24.62 8.12 11.63
CA SER A 36 24.26 8.80 12.88
C SER A 36 24.90 8.08 14.05
N GLU A 37 25.72 8.80 14.81
CA GLU A 37 26.27 8.30 16.08
C GLU A 37 25.21 8.40 17.19
N SER A 38 24.41 9.46 17.17
CA SER A 38 23.30 9.64 18.10
C SER A 38 22.17 10.43 17.44
N LEU A 39 21.00 9.80 17.37
CA LEU A 39 19.77 10.41 16.86
C LEU A 39 19.22 11.48 17.82
N ILE A 40 19.57 11.42 19.11
CA ILE A 40 19.08 12.34 20.14
C ILE A 40 19.81 13.68 20.04
N THR A 41 21.13 13.63 19.83
CA THR A 41 21.98 14.83 19.73
C THR A 41 22.16 15.31 18.29
N GLY A 42 21.82 14.47 17.30
CA GLY A 42 22.03 14.74 15.88
C GLY A 42 23.49 14.62 15.45
N GLN A 43 24.32 13.94 16.25
CA GLN A 43 25.73 13.74 15.92
C GLN A 43 25.88 12.74 14.76
N LEU A 44 26.73 13.11 13.80
CA LEU A 44 27.05 12.34 12.61
C LEU A 44 28.52 11.94 12.64
N VAL A 45 28.81 10.73 12.20
CA VAL A 45 30.17 10.19 12.06
C VAL A 45 30.40 9.73 10.64
N ILE A 46 31.63 9.94 10.15
CA ILE A 46 32.07 9.38 8.87
C ILE A 46 32.64 8.00 9.17
N GLU A 47 31.96 6.99 8.65
CA GLU A 47 32.39 5.60 8.72
C GLU A 47 33.12 5.22 7.43
N LEU A 48 34.20 4.44 7.57
CA LEU A 48 34.99 3.95 6.45
C LEU A 48 34.98 2.43 6.49
N ASP A 49 34.36 1.80 5.49
CA ASP A 49 34.24 0.34 5.40
C ASP A 49 34.42 -0.15 3.95
N LEU A 50 34.57 -1.46 3.76
CA LEU A 50 34.82 -2.12 2.47
C LEU A 50 33.51 -2.68 1.87
N PHE A 51 33.10 -2.08 0.77
CA PHE A 51 31.93 -2.45 -0.02
C PHE A 51 32.35 -2.92 -1.42
N ALA A 52 32.69 -4.20 -1.54
CA ALA A 52 33.27 -4.80 -2.75
C ALA A 52 32.39 -4.66 -4.01
N ASP A 53 31.07 -4.53 -3.85
CA ASP A 53 30.09 -4.47 -4.95
C ASP A 53 29.65 -3.05 -5.31
N THR A 54 30.40 -2.02 -4.90
CA THR A 54 30.03 -0.61 -5.15
C THR A 54 30.98 0.07 -6.13
N GLU A 55 30.45 0.89 -7.02
CA GLU A 55 31.28 1.67 -7.95
C GLU A 55 32.00 2.81 -7.21
N ALA A 56 33.28 3.01 -7.52
CA ALA A 56 34.07 4.13 -6.99
C ALA A 56 33.73 5.41 -7.77
N VAL A 57 32.74 6.16 -7.28
CA VAL A 57 32.35 7.44 -7.89
C VAL A 57 33.08 8.60 -7.22
N PHE A 58 34.00 9.22 -7.96
CA PHE A 58 34.72 10.43 -7.53
C PHE A 58 33.95 11.67 -7.98
N ARG A 59 33.75 12.64 -7.08
CA ARG A 59 33.04 13.91 -7.35
C ARG A 59 33.96 15.13 -7.27
N GLY A 60 35.15 14.97 -6.71
CA GLY A 60 36.16 16.02 -6.66
C GLY A 60 36.64 16.43 -8.06
N HIS A 61 36.73 17.73 -8.29
CA HIS A 61 37.34 18.28 -9.51
C HIS A 61 38.80 18.62 -9.19
N ASN A 62 39.72 17.77 -9.65
CA ASN A 62 41.18 17.97 -9.62
C ASN A 62 41.71 18.65 -8.34
N THR A 63 41.52 17.97 -7.19
CA THR A 63 41.94 18.50 -5.89
C THR A 63 43.35 18.03 -5.55
N ALA A 64 44.10 18.83 -4.79
CA ALA A 64 45.44 18.46 -4.29
C ALA A 64 45.41 17.41 -3.16
N TYR A 65 44.23 16.90 -2.80
CA TYR A 65 44.02 15.96 -1.70
C TYR A 65 43.45 14.64 -2.21
N PRO A 66 43.80 13.50 -1.58
CA PRO A 66 43.19 12.23 -1.90
C PRO A 66 41.69 12.24 -1.56
N GLU A 67 40.87 11.73 -2.48
CA GLU A 67 39.42 11.62 -2.34
C GLU A 67 39.05 10.18 -2.01
N ILE A 68 38.22 9.99 -0.98
CA ILE A 68 37.61 8.70 -0.66
C ILE A 68 36.19 8.71 -1.25
N PRO A 69 35.85 7.78 -2.17
CA PRO A 69 34.49 7.70 -2.69
C PRO A 69 33.47 7.46 -1.58
N SER A 70 32.32 8.10 -1.68
CA SER A 70 31.24 7.94 -0.71
C SER A 70 30.05 7.21 -1.32
N ILE A 71 29.32 6.49 -0.46
CA ILE A 71 28.03 5.90 -0.78
C ILE A 71 26.98 6.43 0.21
N PRO A 72 25.69 6.46 -0.17
CA PRO A 72 24.63 6.80 0.76
C PRO A 72 24.64 5.87 1.98
N SER A 73 24.25 6.36 3.14
CA SER A 73 23.95 5.49 4.28
C SER A 73 22.62 4.76 4.06
N ASP A 74 22.43 3.63 4.74
CA ASP A 74 21.21 2.82 4.65
C ASP A 74 19.94 3.64 4.89
N ILE A 75 19.97 4.54 5.88
CA ILE A 75 18.84 5.42 6.18
C ILE A 75 18.59 6.47 5.10
N GLN A 76 19.65 6.99 4.46
CA GLN A 76 19.49 7.93 3.35
C GLN A 76 18.84 7.22 2.16
N GLN A 77 19.27 5.99 1.88
CA GLN A 77 18.71 5.19 0.80
C GLN A 77 17.24 4.84 1.06
N ALA A 78 16.90 4.41 2.28
CA ALA A 78 15.51 4.18 2.68
C ALA A 78 14.64 5.45 2.58
N LEU A 79 15.15 6.61 3.00
CA LEU A 79 14.44 7.89 2.87
C LEU A 79 14.23 8.29 1.39
N GLU A 80 15.20 8.02 0.52
CA GLU A 80 15.06 8.25 -0.92
C GLU A 80 14.04 7.32 -1.56
N ASP A 81 14.02 6.05 -1.19
CA ASP A 81 13.04 5.07 -1.68
C ASP A 81 11.63 5.44 -1.22
N VAL A 82 11.45 5.85 0.05
CA VAL A 82 10.17 6.40 0.55
C VAL A 82 9.75 7.65 -0.23
N ARG A 83 10.68 8.56 -0.55
CA ARG A 83 10.36 9.76 -1.35
C ARG A 83 9.97 9.40 -2.79
N ARG A 84 10.66 8.44 -3.40
CA ARG A 84 10.36 7.96 -4.75
C ARG A 84 8.97 7.32 -4.78
N PHE A 85 8.64 6.51 -3.78
CA PHE A 85 7.30 5.95 -3.63
C PHE A 85 6.25 7.03 -3.36
N ALA A 86 6.53 8.04 -2.54
CA ALA A 86 5.58 9.13 -2.32
C ALA A 86 5.30 9.89 -3.63
N GLN A 87 6.30 10.05 -4.49
CA GLN A 87 6.12 10.58 -5.83
C GLN A 87 5.35 9.61 -6.72
N GLU A 88 5.67 8.32 -6.68
CA GLU A 88 4.98 7.28 -7.43
C GLU A 88 3.51 7.23 -7.03
N ILE A 89 3.17 7.14 -5.74
CA ILE A 89 1.83 7.33 -5.19
C ILE A 89 1.18 8.62 -5.66
N GLN A 90 1.86 9.77 -5.57
CA GLN A 90 1.28 11.03 -6.06
C GLN A 90 0.95 10.99 -7.56
N THR A 91 1.59 10.10 -8.33
CA THR A 91 1.42 9.99 -9.78
C THR A 91 0.53 8.80 -10.21
N SER A 92 0.50 7.70 -9.44
CA SER A 92 -0.19 6.44 -9.75
C SER A 92 -1.34 6.11 -8.80
N VAL A 93 -1.38 6.75 -7.63
CA VAL A 93 -2.37 6.52 -6.56
C VAL A 93 -2.97 7.86 -6.15
N ASP A 94 -3.94 8.31 -6.93
CA ASP A 94 -4.73 9.46 -6.52
C ASP A 94 -5.63 9.03 -5.35
N ILE A 95 -5.26 9.37 -4.11
CA ILE A 95 -6.09 9.10 -2.93
C ILE A 95 -7.47 9.77 -3.08
N ARG A 96 -7.59 10.89 -3.81
CA ARG A 96 -8.92 11.43 -4.13
C ARG A 96 -9.67 10.52 -5.08
N GLU A 97 -8.99 9.88 -6.01
CA GLU A 97 -9.61 8.86 -6.86
C GLU A 97 -9.99 7.63 -6.03
N VAL A 98 -9.13 7.09 -5.17
CA VAL A 98 -9.47 5.97 -4.26
C VAL A 98 -10.66 6.33 -3.36
N MET A 99 -10.67 7.53 -2.77
CA MET A 99 -11.78 7.99 -1.94
C MET A 99 -13.04 8.26 -2.75
N SER A 100 -12.92 8.81 -3.96
CA SER A 100 -14.03 8.96 -4.89
C SER A 100 -14.58 7.62 -5.32
N ASN A 101 -13.71 6.64 -5.55
CA ASN A 101 -14.04 5.27 -5.88
C ASN A 101 -14.82 4.62 -4.74
N LEU A 102 -14.32 4.71 -3.50
CA LEU A 102 -15.03 4.27 -2.29
C LEU A 102 -16.38 4.98 -2.13
N GLN A 103 -16.44 6.29 -2.33
CA GLN A 103 -17.70 7.04 -2.28
C GLN A 103 -18.66 6.62 -3.39
N ASN A 104 -18.17 6.34 -4.60
CA ASN A 104 -18.97 5.86 -5.72
C ASN A 104 -19.50 4.45 -5.47
N ILE A 105 -18.73 3.60 -4.80
CA ILE A 105 -19.15 2.26 -4.37
C ILE A 105 -20.25 2.37 -3.33
N VAL A 106 -20.04 3.15 -2.28
CA VAL A 106 -21.04 3.39 -1.24
C VAL A 106 -22.30 4.02 -1.83
N ALA A 107 -22.16 5.00 -2.72
CA ALA A 107 -23.28 5.65 -3.39
C ALA A 107 -23.97 4.74 -4.43
N GLY A 108 -23.26 3.76 -4.99
CA GLY A 108 -23.83 2.74 -5.88
C GLY A 108 -24.67 1.75 -5.09
N VAL A 109 -24.12 1.22 -4.00
CA VAL A 109 -24.88 0.39 -3.04
C VAL A 109 -26.10 1.13 -2.52
N ASP A 110 -25.96 2.40 -2.13
CA ASP A 110 -27.06 3.24 -1.67
C ASP A 110 -28.13 3.44 -2.76
N ARG A 111 -27.72 3.68 -4.01
CA ARG A 111 -28.64 3.76 -5.16
C ARG A 111 -29.37 2.46 -5.40
N ILE A 112 -28.71 1.31 -5.29
CA ILE A 112 -29.35 0.01 -5.49
C ILE A 112 -30.40 -0.23 -4.40
N VAL A 113 -30.01 -0.08 -3.13
CA VAL A 113 -30.87 -0.36 -1.98
C VAL A 113 -32.05 0.62 -1.88
N ASN A 114 -31.83 1.90 -2.20
CA ASN A 114 -32.85 2.95 -2.14
C ASN A 114 -33.44 3.32 -3.52
N SER A 115 -33.30 2.47 -4.54
CA SER A 115 -33.85 2.76 -5.86
C SER A 115 -35.38 2.72 -5.87
N GLU A 116 -35.98 3.61 -6.65
CA GLU A 116 -37.43 3.60 -6.94
C GLU A 116 -37.85 2.28 -7.60
N GLU A 117 -36.95 1.64 -8.37
CA GLU A 117 -37.12 0.26 -8.86
C GLU A 117 -37.26 -0.77 -7.74
N VAL A 118 -36.44 -0.74 -6.67
CA VAL A 118 -36.58 -1.65 -5.52
C VAL A 118 -37.90 -1.40 -4.80
N GLU A 119 -38.25 -0.14 -4.55
CA GLU A 119 -39.52 0.23 -3.92
C GLU A 119 -40.71 -0.28 -4.75
N ARG A 120 -40.66 -0.14 -6.08
CA ARG A 120 -41.67 -0.67 -7.01
C ARG A 120 -41.76 -2.18 -7.00
N ILE A 121 -40.64 -2.89 -6.90
CA ILE A 121 -40.62 -4.35 -6.78
C ILE A 121 -41.24 -4.79 -5.45
N VAL A 122 -40.85 -4.18 -4.33
CA VAL A 122 -41.41 -4.48 -3.00
C VAL A 122 -42.93 -4.26 -3.01
N THR A 123 -43.37 -3.09 -3.51
CA THR A 123 -44.79 -2.74 -3.59
C THR A 123 -45.55 -3.64 -4.58
N GLY A 124 -44.93 -4.06 -5.68
CA GLY A 124 -45.51 -4.96 -6.67
C GLY A 124 -45.69 -6.38 -6.14
N VAL A 125 -44.70 -6.87 -5.39
CA VAL A 125 -44.77 -8.16 -4.68
C VAL A 125 -45.83 -8.12 -3.58
N GLU A 126 -45.88 -7.04 -2.78
CA GLU A 126 -46.93 -6.84 -1.77
C GLU A 126 -48.33 -6.82 -2.38
N ARG A 127 -48.51 -6.14 -3.52
CA ARG A 127 -49.78 -6.14 -4.27
C ARG A 127 -50.13 -7.53 -4.79
N PHE A 128 -49.17 -8.27 -5.33
CA PHE A 128 -49.38 -9.62 -5.80
C PHE A 128 -49.81 -10.57 -4.67
N ILE A 129 -49.11 -10.54 -3.53
CA ILE A 129 -49.39 -11.37 -2.35
C ILE A 129 -50.73 -11.02 -1.70
N ASN A 130 -51.09 -9.72 -1.64
CA ASN A 130 -52.31 -9.25 -0.99
C ASN A 130 -53.52 -9.10 -1.95
N SER A 131 -53.37 -9.45 -3.23
CA SER A 131 -54.49 -9.37 -4.17
C SER A 131 -55.52 -10.44 -3.85
N ARG A 132 -56.73 -10.02 -3.43
CA ARG A 132 -57.89 -10.91 -3.22
C ARG A 132 -58.25 -11.71 -4.48
N ASP A 133 -57.81 -11.26 -5.66
CA ASP A 133 -58.02 -11.90 -6.96
C ASP A 133 -57.21 -13.20 -7.16
N THR A 134 -56.16 -13.45 -6.37
CA THR A 134 -55.45 -14.75 -6.40
C THR A 134 -56.30 -15.93 -5.88
N GLN A 135 -57.46 -15.64 -5.28
CA GLN A 135 -58.39 -16.67 -4.79
C GLN A 135 -59.48 -17.07 -5.82
N GLU A 136 -59.67 -16.35 -6.93
CA GLU A 136 -60.60 -16.72 -8.00
C GLU A 136 -59.91 -16.81 -9.37
N LEU A 137 -59.43 -18.00 -9.69
CA LEU A 137 -58.48 -18.30 -10.77
C LEU A 137 -58.98 -18.09 -12.22
N THR A 138 -60.21 -17.62 -12.46
CA THR A 138 -60.84 -17.67 -13.80
C THR A 138 -60.84 -16.34 -14.58
N LEU A 139 -60.63 -15.19 -13.92
CA LEU A 139 -60.54 -13.86 -14.60
C LEU A 139 -59.14 -13.21 -14.54
N VAL A 140 -58.21 -13.82 -13.80
CA VAL A 140 -56.88 -13.28 -13.43
C VAL A 140 -55.88 -13.20 -14.59
N LEU A 141 -56.05 -14.00 -15.65
CA LEU A 141 -55.02 -14.18 -16.68
C LEU A 141 -54.72 -12.94 -17.54
N ARG A 142 -55.59 -11.91 -17.56
CA ARG A 142 -55.30 -10.65 -18.29
C ARG A 142 -54.62 -9.59 -17.43
N GLY A 143 -55.10 -9.34 -16.21
CA GLY A 143 -54.53 -8.32 -15.32
C GLY A 143 -53.17 -8.72 -14.74
N ALA A 144 -53.05 -9.97 -14.28
CA ALA A 144 -51.78 -10.49 -13.78
C ALA A 144 -50.67 -10.51 -14.85
N GLY A 145 -51.03 -10.57 -16.14
CA GLY A 145 -50.07 -10.51 -17.24
C GLY A 145 -49.46 -9.12 -17.44
N GLU A 146 -50.16 -8.05 -17.07
CA GLU A 146 -49.67 -6.67 -17.17
C GLU A 146 -48.77 -6.33 -15.97
N ASP A 147 -49.22 -6.63 -14.75
CA ASP A 147 -48.43 -6.43 -13.53
C ASP A 147 -47.11 -7.23 -13.56
N LEU A 148 -47.17 -8.49 -14.01
CA LEU A 148 -45.96 -9.32 -14.16
C LEU A 148 -45.00 -8.72 -15.20
N ARG A 149 -45.51 -8.13 -16.28
CA ARG A 149 -44.66 -7.51 -17.32
C ARG A 149 -43.93 -6.28 -16.79
N VAL A 150 -44.59 -5.48 -15.96
CA VAL A 150 -43.99 -4.32 -15.29
C VAL A 150 -42.91 -4.77 -14.31
N VAL A 151 -43.22 -5.73 -13.43
CA VAL A 151 -42.25 -6.28 -12.47
C VAL A 151 -41.03 -6.89 -13.17
N LEU A 152 -41.24 -7.63 -14.27
CA LEU A 152 -40.14 -8.18 -15.08
C LEU A 152 -39.30 -7.09 -15.76
N GLY A 153 -39.92 -6.00 -16.18
CA GLY A 153 -39.23 -4.84 -16.74
C GLY A 153 -38.34 -4.13 -15.71
N ASP A 154 -38.88 -3.90 -14.52
CA ASP A 154 -38.18 -3.23 -13.43
C ASP A 154 -37.04 -4.09 -12.86
N THR A 155 -37.29 -5.40 -12.73
CA THR A 155 -36.25 -6.37 -12.35
C THR A 155 -35.08 -6.35 -13.34
N ARG A 156 -35.37 -6.27 -14.64
CA ARG A 156 -34.32 -6.22 -15.67
C ARG A 156 -33.48 -4.95 -15.59
N LYS A 157 -34.10 -3.80 -15.33
CA LYS A 157 -33.37 -2.52 -15.16
C LYS A 157 -32.46 -2.56 -13.95
N LEU A 158 -32.95 -3.07 -12.82
CA LEU A 158 -32.17 -3.23 -11.60
C LEU A 158 -30.95 -4.13 -11.82
N VAL A 159 -31.14 -5.29 -12.45
CA VAL A 159 -30.04 -6.22 -12.76
C VAL A 159 -28.98 -5.56 -13.63
N ASN A 160 -29.39 -4.82 -14.66
CA ASN A 160 -28.46 -4.15 -15.55
C ASN A 160 -27.71 -2.98 -14.88
N GLY A 161 -28.40 -2.18 -14.05
CA GLY A 161 -27.80 -1.07 -13.32
C GLY A 161 -26.80 -1.56 -12.27
N ALA A 162 -27.19 -2.55 -11.48
CA ALA A 162 -26.32 -3.18 -10.49
C ALA A 162 -25.07 -3.80 -11.14
N ASN A 163 -25.22 -4.46 -12.30
CA ASN A 163 -24.10 -5.08 -13.00
C ASN A 163 -23.06 -4.05 -13.49
N ALA A 164 -23.51 -2.88 -13.97
CA ALA A 164 -22.62 -1.81 -14.42
C ALA A 164 -21.83 -1.18 -13.26
N GLU A 165 -22.48 -0.95 -12.12
CA GLU A 165 -21.82 -0.43 -10.92
C GLU A 165 -20.85 -1.44 -10.29
N LEU A 166 -21.22 -2.72 -10.26
CA LEU A 166 -20.34 -3.80 -9.78
C LEU A 166 -19.08 -3.94 -10.64
N THR A 167 -19.21 -3.85 -11.97
CA THR A 167 -18.05 -3.91 -12.87
C THR A 167 -17.08 -2.77 -12.58
N GLY A 168 -17.60 -1.53 -12.45
CA GLY A 168 -16.76 -0.38 -12.14
C GLY A 168 -16.09 -0.44 -10.76
N LEU A 169 -16.70 -1.12 -9.79
CA LEU A 169 -16.08 -1.41 -8.49
C LEU A 169 -14.92 -2.40 -8.63
N VAL A 170 -15.12 -3.51 -9.34
CA VAL A 170 -14.11 -4.56 -9.54
C VAL A 170 -12.86 -4.01 -10.22
N ASP A 171 -13.02 -3.16 -11.24
CA ASP A 171 -11.90 -2.54 -11.96
C ASP A 171 -10.97 -1.70 -11.07
N LYS A 172 -11.44 -1.29 -9.88
CA LYS A 172 -10.71 -0.43 -8.95
C LYS A 172 -10.07 -1.20 -7.79
N ILE A 173 -10.37 -2.49 -7.64
CA ILE A 173 -9.83 -3.35 -6.58
C ILE A 173 -8.35 -3.64 -6.86
N ASP A 174 -8.04 -4.15 -8.05
CA ASP A 174 -6.66 -4.52 -8.46
C ASP A 174 -5.62 -3.41 -8.24
N PRO A 175 -5.81 -2.19 -8.78
CA PRO A 175 -4.82 -1.13 -8.56
C PRO A 175 -4.68 -0.76 -7.08
N THR A 176 -5.78 -0.79 -6.32
CA THR A 176 -5.75 -0.52 -4.87
C THR A 176 -4.93 -1.56 -4.11
N LEU A 177 -5.08 -2.84 -4.44
CA LEU A 177 -4.32 -3.92 -3.83
C LEU A 177 -2.81 -3.84 -4.16
N ALA A 178 -2.47 -3.52 -5.41
CA ALA A 178 -1.08 -3.36 -5.84
C ALA A 178 -0.37 -2.21 -5.09
N ASN A 179 -1.06 -1.09 -4.91
CA ASN A 179 -0.53 0.06 -4.18
C ASN A 179 -0.30 -0.25 -2.69
N LEU A 180 -1.18 -1.06 -2.10
CA LEU A 180 -1.06 -1.51 -0.73
C LEU A 180 0.13 -2.47 -0.54
N ASP A 181 0.37 -3.37 -1.49
CA ASP A 181 1.56 -4.25 -1.48
C ASP A 181 2.87 -3.46 -1.52
N ALA A 182 2.94 -2.47 -2.39
CA ALA A 182 4.12 -1.61 -2.51
C ALA A 182 4.43 -0.86 -1.20
N ALA A 183 3.40 -0.29 -0.56
CA ALA A 183 3.54 0.40 0.72
C ALA A 183 4.06 -0.52 1.84
N ILE A 184 3.58 -1.77 1.90
CA ILE A 184 4.01 -2.75 2.91
C ILE A 184 5.46 -3.17 2.68
N ALA A 185 5.84 -3.46 1.43
CA ALA A 185 7.20 -3.88 1.10
C ALA A 185 8.25 -2.85 1.49
N GLU A 186 7.97 -1.56 1.28
CA GLU A 186 8.90 -0.47 1.64
C GLU A 186 8.95 -0.25 3.16
N GLY A 187 7.81 -0.33 3.86
CA GLY A 187 7.79 -0.28 5.32
C GLY A 187 8.70 -1.34 5.96
N ASN A 188 8.78 -2.53 5.36
CA ASN A 188 9.72 -3.57 5.77
C ASN A 188 11.18 -3.17 5.54
N ARG A 189 11.52 -2.52 4.42
CA ARG A 189 12.89 -2.02 4.15
C ARG A 189 13.32 -0.96 5.14
N VAL A 190 12.43 -0.04 5.47
CA VAL A 190 12.68 0.99 6.49
C VAL A 190 12.92 0.35 7.85
N LEU A 191 12.09 -0.62 8.26
CA LEU A 191 12.30 -1.36 9.50
C LEU A 191 13.64 -2.10 9.51
N GLU A 192 14.03 -2.71 8.40
CA GLU A 192 15.30 -3.42 8.26
C GLU A 192 16.50 -2.47 8.33
N ALA A 193 16.42 -1.30 7.69
CA ALA A 193 17.45 -0.25 7.79
C ALA A 193 17.58 0.29 9.23
N LEU A 194 16.44 0.50 9.91
CA LEU A 194 16.42 0.93 11.32
C LEU A 194 16.99 -0.14 12.25
N ASN A 195 16.67 -1.42 12.00
CA ASN A 195 17.18 -2.54 12.81
C ASN A 195 18.68 -2.77 12.63
N ARG A 196 19.26 -2.39 11.49
CA ARG A 196 20.71 -2.47 11.23
C ARG A 196 21.51 -1.35 11.91
N GLN A 197 20.91 -0.19 12.15
CA GLN A 197 21.63 1.02 12.59
C GLN A 197 21.30 1.47 14.02
N ILE A 198 20.13 1.11 14.57
CA ILE A 198 19.72 1.47 15.93
C ILE A 198 19.93 0.25 16.84
N GLY A 199 20.82 0.38 17.83
CA GLY A 199 20.99 -0.61 18.90
C GLY A 199 19.66 -0.90 19.59
N THR A 200 19.44 -2.16 19.97
CA THR A 200 18.17 -2.84 20.29
C THR A 200 17.30 -2.26 21.43
N ASP A 201 17.63 -1.10 22.01
CA ASP A 201 17.12 -0.66 23.33
C ASP A 201 16.31 0.66 23.32
N SER A 202 15.63 1.00 22.21
CA SER A 202 14.80 2.21 22.11
C SER A 202 13.29 1.91 22.19
N GLU A 203 12.59 2.52 23.15
CA GLU A 203 11.12 2.45 23.30
C GLU A 203 10.39 2.91 22.02
N THR A 204 10.94 3.91 21.32
CA THR A 204 10.39 4.44 20.07
C THR A 204 10.48 3.43 18.91
N GLN A 205 11.50 2.56 18.90
CA GLN A 205 11.61 1.51 17.89
C GLN A 205 10.51 0.46 18.06
N TYR A 206 10.24 0.06 19.31
CA TYR A 206 9.21 -0.92 19.63
C TYR A 206 7.80 -0.42 19.22
N GLU A 207 7.49 0.86 19.50
CA GLU A 207 6.22 1.47 19.08
C GLU A 207 6.07 1.55 17.56
N LEU A 208 7.15 1.90 16.85
CA LEU A 208 7.14 1.98 15.39
C LEU A 208 6.96 0.60 14.74
N VAL A 209 7.68 -0.42 15.22
CA VAL A 209 7.54 -1.80 14.75
C VAL A 209 6.12 -2.32 15.00
N ASN A 210 5.55 -2.08 16.18
CA ASN A 210 4.19 -2.50 16.49
C ASN A 210 3.16 -1.81 15.60
N THR A 211 3.30 -0.50 15.38
CA THR A 211 2.40 0.25 14.50
C THR A 211 2.44 -0.28 13.07
N LEU A 212 3.64 -0.54 12.55
CA LEU A 212 3.80 -1.09 11.20
C LEU A 212 3.21 -2.50 11.08
N ASN A 213 3.37 -3.35 12.10
CA ASN A 213 2.73 -4.66 12.16
C ASN A 213 1.20 -4.59 12.20
N GLU A 214 0.64 -3.63 12.95
CA GLU A 214 -0.81 -3.38 12.98
C GLU A 214 -1.33 -2.92 11.62
N ILE A 215 -0.64 -1.98 10.96
CA ILE A 215 -0.99 -1.51 9.62
C ILE A 215 -0.96 -2.67 8.62
N GLN A 216 0.06 -3.51 8.66
CA GLN A 216 0.12 -4.71 7.81
C GLN A 216 -1.02 -5.68 8.08
N SER A 217 -1.39 -5.86 9.34
CA SER A 217 -2.49 -6.75 9.71
C SER A 217 -3.84 -6.21 9.21
N ALA A 218 -4.07 -4.91 9.34
CA ALA A 218 -5.25 -4.24 8.79
C ALA A 218 -5.28 -4.32 7.26
N ALA A 219 -4.14 -4.11 6.60
CA ALA A 219 -4.02 -4.22 5.15
C ALA A 219 -4.34 -5.64 4.64
N ARG A 220 -3.86 -6.68 5.34
CA ARG A 220 -4.20 -8.07 5.04
C ARG A 220 -5.68 -8.35 5.24
N ALA A 221 -6.29 -7.86 6.32
CA ALA A 221 -7.72 -8.01 6.56
C ALA A 221 -8.55 -7.33 5.46
N LEU A 222 -8.12 -6.15 5.00
CA LEU A 222 -8.75 -5.44 3.89
C LEU A 222 -8.60 -6.22 2.58
N ARG A 223 -7.44 -6.81 2.29
CA ARG A 223 -7.24 -7.67 1.11
C ARG A 223 -8.19 -8.85 1.10
N VAL A 224 -8.26 -9.58 2.21
CA VAL A 224 -9.16 -10.75 2.34
C VAL A 224 -10.61 -10.34 2.10
N LEU A 225 -11.02 -9.17 2.61
CA LEU A 225 -12.34 -8.62 2.35
C LEU A 225 -12.53 -8.30 0.85
N LEU A 226 -11.58 -7.61 0.22
CA LEU A 226 -11.67 -7.23 -1.18
C LEU A 226 -11.67 -8.42 -2.13
N GLU A 227 -10.81 -9.42 -1.91
CA GLU A 227 -10.81 -10.70 -2.63
C GLU A 227 -12.13 -11.46 -2.44
N TYR A 228 -12.68 -11.45 -1.22
CA TYR A 228 -14.00 -12.04 -0.97
C TYR A 228 -15.11 -11.32 -1.74
N LEU A 229 -15.08 -9.99 -1.81
CA LEU A 229 -16.06 -9.20 -2.57
C LEU A 229 -15.91 -9.38 -4.08
N GLU A 230 -14.70 -9.60 -4.58
CA GLU A 230 -14.44 -9.91 -5.99
C GLU A 230 -14.98 -11.29 -6.37
N GLN A 231 -14.80 -12.28 -5.50
CA GLN A 231 -15.30 -13.64 -5.72
C GLN A 231 -16.81 -13.79 -5.52
N HIS A 232 -17.41 -12.96 -4.64
CA HIS A 232 -18.83 -13.05 -4.26
C HIS A 232 -19.55 -11.69 -4.33
N PRO A 233 -19.73 -11.11 -5.52
CA PRO A 233 -20.43 -9.82 -5.68
C PRO A 233 -21.89 -9.87 -5.19
N GLU A 234 -22.53 -11.04 -5.21
CA GLU A 234 -23.89 -11.26 -4.70
C GLU A 234 -24.03 -11.03 -3.18
N SER A 235 -22.94 -11.12 -2.42
CA SER A 235 -22.94 -10.91 -0.97
C SER A 235 -23.24 -9.46 -0.58
N ILE A 236 -22.96 -8.51 -1.48
CA ILE A 236 -23.27 -7.08 -1.32
C ILE A 236 -24.79 -6.86 -1.37
N VAL A 237 -25.49 -7.57 -2.26
CA VAL A 237 -26.93 -7.38 -2.51
C VAL A 237 -27.80 -8.21 -1.58
N ARG A 238 -27.38 -9.45 -1.26
CA ARG A 238 -28.15 -10.35 -0.40
C ARG A 238 -27.82 -10.26 1.08
N GLY A 239 -26.75 -9.56 1.45
CA GLY A 239 -26.17 -9.64 2.78
C GLY A 239 -25.48 -10.98 3.01
N LYS A 240 -24.66 -11.05 4.07
CA LYS A 240 -23.90 -12.25 4.44
C LYS A 240 -24.87 -13.39 4.75
N GLN A 241 -24.80 -14.50 4.01
CA GLN A 241 -25.55 -15.71 4.36
C GLN A 241 -24.85 -16.37 5.54
N GLU A 242 -25.54 -16.45 6.68
CA GLU A 242 -25.11 -17.25 7.84
C GLU A 242 -25.25 -18.75 7.57
#